data_AF-A0A940LEB9-F1
#
_entry.id   AF-A0A940LEB9-F1
#
_cell.length_a   1.000
_cell.length_b   1.000
_cell.length_c   1.000
_cell.angle_alpha   90.00
_cell.angle_beta   90.00
_cell.angle_gamma   90.00
#
_symmetry.space_group_name_H-M   'P 1'
#
loop_
_entity.id
_entity.type
_entity.pdbx_description
1 polymer ?
#
loop_
_entity_poly.entity_id
_entity_poly.type
_entity_poly.pdbx_seq_one_letter_code
_entity_poly.pdbx_strand_id
1 'polypeptide(L)'
;MAILNFQKPDKIVLQKATDFEAQFEFRPLEPGYGVTIGNALRRVLLSSLEGYAIVGVRIEGVEHEFATIKGVSEDVVEIILNL
;
A
#
# COMPACT_ATOMS: atom_id res chain seq x y z
N MET A 1 16.01 29.75 27.08
CA MET A 1 15.94 29.17 25.71
C MET A 1 14.47 28.94 25.43
N ALA A 2 13.86 29.75 24.57
CA ALA A 2 12.43 29.65 24.32
C ALA A 2 12.14 28.27 23.71
N ILE A 3 11.35 27.47 24.41
CA ILE A 3 10.77 26.24 23.86
C ILE A 3 9.84 26.75 22.75
N LEU A 4 10.22 26.53 21.49
CA LEU A 4 9.37 26.87 20.34
C LEU A 4 8.02 26.17 20.56
N ASN A 5 6.95 26.94 20.71
CA ASN A 5 5.60 26.40 20.79
C ASN A 5 5.24 25.81 19.41
N PHE A 6 5.47 24.51 19.28
CA PHE A 6 5.15 23.77 18.07
C PHE A 6 3.64 23.51 18.01
N GLN A 7 2.98 23.99 16.96
CA GLN A 7 1.57 23.67 16.71
C GLN A 7 1.44 22.18 16.37
N LYS A 8 0.97 21.40 17.34
CA LYS A 8 0.58 20.00 17.10
C LYS A 8 -0.79 19.98 16.42
N PRO A 9 -1.03 19.09 15.45
CA PRO A 9 -2.36 18.93 14.87
C PRO A 9 -3.34 18.43 15.95
N ASP A 10 -4.48 19.11 16.08
CA ASP A 10 -5.42 18.89 17.18
C ASP A 10 -6.27 17.62 17.01
N LYS A 11 -6.72 17.34 15.79
CA LYS A 11 -7.52 16.14 15.46
C LYS A 11 -7.26 15.67 14.03
N ILE A 12 -7.20 14.34 13.88
CA ILE A 12 -7.23 13.66 12.60
C ILE A 12 -8.70 13.47 12.23
N VAL A 13 -9.12 14.00 11.09
CA VAL A 13 -10.50 13.85 10.60
C VAL A 13 -10.53 12.76 9.54
N LEU A 14 -11.37 11.74 9.74
CA LEU A 14 -11.68 10.75 8.71
C LEU A 14 -12.77 11.33 7.81
N GLN A 15 -12.45 11.54 6.53
CA GLN A 15 -13.38 12.09 5.55
C GLN A 15 -14.21 10.99 4.88
N LYS A 16 -13.54 9.92 4.43
CA LYS A 16 -14.17 8.78 3.75
C LYS A 16 -13.41 7.52 4.14
N ALA A 17 -14.15 6.44 4.39
CA ALA A 17 -13.59 5.10 4.52
C ALA A 17 -14.52 4.09 3.83
N THR A 18 -13.91 3.24 3.01
CA THR A 18 -14.47 1.97 2.54
C THR A 18 -13.57 0.85 3.06
N ASP A 19 -13.87 -0.39 2.69
CA ASP A 19 -13.03 -1.52 3.07
C ASP A 19 -11.61 -1.46 2.46
N PHE A 20 -11.42 -0.69 1.37
CA PHE A 20 -10.15 -0.65 0.62
C PHE A 20 -9.58 0.77 0.40
N GLU A 21 -10.31 1.83 0.76
CA GLU A 21 -9.90 3.22 0.57
C GLU A 21 -10.22 4.04 1.82
N ALA A 22 -9.26 4.84 2.31
CA ALA A 22 -9.51 5.78 3.39
C ALA A 22 -8.83 7.14 3.14
N GLN A 23 -9.55 8.23 3.44
CA GLN A 23 -9.08 9.60 3.32
C GLN A 23 -9.05 10.28 4.69
N PHE A 24 -7.88 10.79 5.07
CA PHE A 24 -7.63 11.47 6.33
C PHE A 24 -7.18 12.91 6.10
N GLU A 25 -7.70 13.84 6.90
CA GLU A 25 -7.30 15.25 6.90
C GLU A 25 -6.58 15.61 8.21
N PHE A 26 -5.41 16.22 8.08
CA PHE A 26 -4.56 16.67 9.19
C PHE A 26 -4.48 18.20 9.18
N ARG A 27 -4.93 18.82 10.26
CA ARG A 27 -4.93 20.28 10.44
C ARG A 27 -5.05 20.67 11.92
N PRO A 28 -4.53 21.82 12.33
CA PRO A 28 -3.61 22.70 11.58
C PRO A 28 -2.19 22.11 11.54
N LEU A 29 -1.42 22.46 10.50
CA LEU A 29 0.00 22.10 10.37
C LEU A 29 0.83 23.36 10.10
N GLU A 30 2.03 23.39 10.65
CA GLU A 30 3.01 24.44 10.34
C GLU A 30 3.40 24.40 8.85
N PRO A 31 3.73 25.56 8.24
CA PRO A 31 4.24 25.61 6.88
C PRO A 31 5.41 24.64 6.67
N GLY A 32 5.33 23.83 5.61
CA GLY A 32 6.34 22.82 5.27
C GLY A 32 6.15 21.45 5.94
N TYR A 33 5.47 21.37 7.09
CA TYR A 33 5.29 20.09 7.79
C TYR A 33 4.35 19.12 7.07
N GLY A 34 3.43 19.61 6.25
CA GLY A 34 2.59 18.76 5.40
C GLY A 34 3.41 17.85 4.48
N VAL A 35 4.48 18.38 3.88
CA VAL A 35 5.37 17.61 3.00
C VAL A 35 6.22 16.64 3.83
N THR A 36 6.74 17.07 4.97
CA THR A 36 7.55 16.23 5.86
C THR A 36 6.77 15.02 6.36
N ILE A 37 5.55 15.23 6.87
CA ILE A 37 4.67 14.16 7.37
C ILE A 37 4.17 13.29 6.21
N GLY A 38 3.69 13.92 5.13
CA GLY A 38 3.15 13.21 3.98
C GLY A 38 4.18 12.28 3.32
N ASN A 39 5.41 12.75 3.11
CA ASN A 39 6.48 11.92 2.57
C ASN A 39 6.91 10.79 3.52
N ALA A 40 6.97 11.07 4.82
CA ALA A 40 7.29 10.05 5.81
C ALA A 40 6.23 8.94 5.82
N LEU A 41 4.93 9.30 5.90
CA LEU A 41 3.82 8.35 5.86
C LEU A 41 3.81 7.57 4.55
N ARG A 42 3.98 8.23 3.39
CA ARG A 42 4.03 7.57 2.09
C ARG A 42 5.12 6.49 2.05
N ARG A 43 6.31 6.80 2.56
CA ARG A 43 7.43 5.84 2.57
C ARG A 43 7.15 4.63 3.45
N VAL A 44 6.59 4.85 4.64
CA VAL A 44 6.26 3.76 5.58
C VAL A 44 5.14 2.89 5.01
N LEU A 45 4.07 3.52 4.50
CA LEU A 45 2.92 2.80 3.96
C LEU A 45 3.26 1.97 2.71
N LEU A 46 4.19 2.43 1.87
CA LEU A 46 4.58 1.69 0.66
C LEU A 46 5.62 0.59 0.92
N SER A 47 6.38 0.64 2.02
CA SER A 47 7.57 -0.21 2.17
C SER A 47 7.62 -1.04 3.44
N SER A 48 6.78 -0.76 4.44
CA SER A 48 6.91 -1.32 5.78
C SER A 48 5.59 -1.81 6.37
N LEU A 49 4.53 -1.87 5.56
CA LEU A 49 3.30 -2.53 5.99
C LEU A 49 3.47 -4.03 5.95
N GLU A 50 3.12 -4.67 7.06
CA GLU A 50 3.00 -6.11 7.16
C GLU A 50 1.74 -6.56 6.43
N GLY A 51 1.83 -7.71 5.76
CA GLY A 51 0.73 -8.29 5.01
C GLY A 51 1.04 -9.71 4.61
N TYR A 52 0.03 -10.38 4.07
CA TYR A 52 0.16 -11.71 3.49
C TYR A 52 0.03 -11.60 1.98
N ALA A 53 0.90 -12.29 1.27
CA ALA A 53 0.87 -12.37 -0.18
C ALA A 53 1.24 -13.79 -0.62
N ILE A 54 0.81 -14.17 -1.82
CA ILE A 54 1.22 -15.44 -2.42
C ILE A 54 2.69 -15.31 -2.81
N VAL A 55 3.51 -16.24 -2.31
CA VAL A 55 4.97 -16.27 -2.56
C VAL A 55 5.39 -17.34 -3.56
N GLY A 56 4.47 -18.23 -3.92
CA GLY A 56 4.72 -19.31 -4.86
C GLY A 56 3.51 -20.21 -5.05
N VAL A 57 3.40 -20.79 -6.24
CA VAL A 57 2.38 -21.75 -6.62
C VAL A 57 3.06 -22.91 -7.35
N ARG A 58 2.53 -24.13 -7.18
CA ARG A 58 2.96 -25.31 -7.93
C ARG A 58 1.78 -25.83 -8.73
N ILE A 59 1.93 -25.86 -10.05
CA ILE A 59 0.91 -26.35 -10.98
C ILE A 59 1.38 -27.69 -11.54
N GLU A 60 0.52 -28.71 -11.48
CA GLU A 60 0.85 -30.03 -11.98
C GLU A 60 0.98 -30.02 -13.51
N GLY A 61 2.03 -30.65 -14.04
CA GLY A 61 2.29 -30.70 -15.48
C GLY A 61 2.87 -29.41 -16.08
N VAL A 62 3.15 -28.39 -15.27
CA VAL A 62 3.79 -27.14 -15.69
C VAL A 62 5.23 -27.12 -15.18
N GLU A 63 6.19 -27.08 -16.10
CA GLU A 63 7.62 -27.03 -15.75
C GLU A 63 8.12 -25.60 -15.52
N HIS A 64 7.53 -24.60 -16.20
CA HIS A 64 7.94 -23.20 -16.11
C HIS A 64 6.75 -22.25 -16.35
N GLU A 65 6.91 -20.99 -15.94
CA GLU A 65 5.89 -19.93 -15.97
C GLU A 65 5.41 -19.55 -17.38
N PHE A 66 6.21 -19.81 -18.41
CA PHE A 66 5.84 -19.52 -19.82
C PHE A 66 5.07 -20.66 -20.52
N ALA A 67 4.66 -21.69 -19.78
CA ALA A 67 3.97 -22.83 -20.37
C ALA A 67 2.49 -22.51 -20.63
N THR A 68 1.90 -23.24 -21.58
CA THR A 68 0.44 -23.26 -21.79
C THR A 68 -0.14 -24.55 -21.26
N ILE A 69 -1.34 -24.49 -20.71
CA ILE A 69 -2.03 -25.66 -20.18
C ILE A 69 -3.14 -26.06 -21.16
N LYS A 70 -3.11 -27.31 -21.63
CA LYS A 70 -4.13 -27.80 -22.55
C LYS A 70 -5.53 -27.73 -21.88
N GLY A 71 -6.44 -27.00 -22.51
CA GLY A 71 -7.81 -26.82 -22.02
C GLY A 71 -8.02 -25.59 -21.14
N VAL A 72 -6.97 -24.80 -20.92
CA VAL A 72 -7.05 -23.47 -20.29
C VAL A 72 -6.88 -22.40 -21.35
N SER A 73 -7.64 -21.32 -21.25
CA SER A 73 -7.58 -20.22 -22.22
C SER A 73 -6.41 -19.27 -21.96
N GLU A 74 -6.08 -19.06 -20.69
CA GLU A 74 -5.00 -18.19 -20.21
C GLU A 74 -3.66 -18.94 -20.18
N ASP A 75 -2.56 -18.22 -20.33
CA ASP A 75 -1.23 -18.77 -20.10
C ASP A 75 -0.88 -18.80 -18.60
N VAL A 76 0.19 -19.52 -18.23
CA VAL A 76 0.59 -19.63 -16.83
C VAL A 76 1.01 -18.28 -16.23
N VAL A 77 1.53 -17.34 -17.03
CA VAL A 77 1.91 -16.01 -16.56
C VAL A 77 0.69 -15.21 -16.12
N GLU A 78 -0.38 -15.24 -16.92
CA GLU A 78 -1.65 -14.59 -16.64
C GLU A 78 -2.33 -15.20 -15.40
N ILE A 79 -2.27 -16.53 -15.25
CA ILE A 79 -2.71 -17.21 -14.03
C ILE A 79 -1.93 -16.69 -12.81
N ILE A 80 -0.60 -16.62 -12.89
CA ILE A 80 0.25 -16.12 -11.78
C ILE A 80 -0.09 -14.68 -11.43
N LEU A 81 -0.40 -13.82 -12.40
CA LEU A 81 -0.74 -12.41 -12.16
C LEU A 81 -2.11 -12.24 -11.47
N ASN A 82 -3.03 -13.18 -11.68
CA ASN A 82 -4.37 -13.17 -11.10
C ASN A 82 -4.45 -13.79 -9.69
N LEU A 83 -3.39 -14.48 -9.24
CA LEU A 83 -3.25 -15.05 -7.89
C LEU A 83 -2.88 -13.98 -6.87
#